data_AF-A0A937QWA9-F1
#
_entry.id   AF-A0A937QWA9-F1
#
_cell.length_a   1.000
_cell.length_b   1.000
_cell.length_c   1.000
_cell.angle_alpha   90.00
_cell.angle_beta   90.00
_cell.angle_gamma   90.00
#
_symmetry.space_group_name_H-M   'P 1'
#
loop_
_entity.id
_entity.type
_entity.pdbx_description
1 polymer ?
#
loop_
_entity_poly.entity_id
_entity_poly.type
_entity_poly.pdbx_seq_one_letter_code
_entity_poly.pdbx_strand_id
1 'polypeptide(L)'
;MRGTKVVIDGREIGGKEGMTILEAAEKADIHVPTLCHKKDLSATGVCRICVVEMEGSPTLVGACHTPISEGMVIYTQSPKVLASRKATLEVMLAAHKGPCITDSRIEQCELQRLASELEVGPPRFALSEPRFYPAEEVSPYVRRDLSRCILCRRCIKACREIAKKDVFSIGYRGFDSKVIVDCDEFLNKEVCRDCGICIDYCPTSALTSPSHRAERNEKKEGLEVRQEERNRDGNNRYKLLGMLKSEQTRSGSVSSKVIPGIARRLNISVGEVYGVATFYSFLSTRPLGRNIIRICKSLPCYLKDAPMIIEVVEKALGIRPGKTTADGKFSFELMNCIGACDKAPAMLVDNDVHGNLTPDKILKVLKSYS
;
A
#
# COMPACT_ATOMS: atom_id res chain seq x y z
N MET A 1 14.48 -20.42 31.48
CA MET A 1 13.91 -19.24 30.80
C MET A 1 12.63 -18.86 31.53
N ARG A 2 12.52 -17.62 32.04
CA ARG A 2 11.27 -17.16 32.66
C ARG A 2 10.24 -16.98 31.54
N GLY A 3 9.16 -17.74 31.56
CA GLY A 3 8.06 -17.55 30.61
C GLY A 3 7.36 -16.23 30.89
N THR A 4 6.99 -15.52 29.84
CA THR A 4 6.20 -14.29 29.94
C THR A 4 4.74 -14.65 30.18
N LYS A 5 4.10 -14.06 31.18
CA LYS A 5 2.65 -14.21 31.42
C LYS A 5 1.89 -12.98 30.94
N VAL A 6 0.81 -13.23 30.22
CA VAL A 6 -0.15 -12.22 29.76
C VAL A 6 -1.57 -12.69 30.02
N VAL A 7 -2.51 -11.75 30.10
CA VAL A 7 -3.94 -12.02 30.22
C VAL A 7 -4.62 -11.61 28.92
N ILE A 8 -5.30 -12.54 28.24
CA ILE A 8 -6.07 -12.24 27.02
C ILE A 8 -7.52 -12.68 27.26
N ASP A 9 -8.46 -11.74 27.18
CA ASP A 9 -9.89 -11.96 27.46
C ASP A 9 -10.14 -12.70 28.78
N GLY A 10 -9.37 -12.33 29.82
CA GLY A 10 -9.45 -12.92 31.16
C GLY A 10 -8.72 -14.26 31.34
N ARG A 11 -8.10 -14.82 30.29
CA ARG A 11 -7.32 -16.06 30.36
C ARG A 11 -5.83 -15.77 30.53
N GLU A 12 -5.20 -16.36 31.55
CA GLU A 12 -3.75 -16.32 31.71
C GLU A 12 -3.05 -17.23 30.69
N ILE A 13 -2.09 -16.67 29.96
CA ILE A 13 -1.37 -17.36 28.89
C ILE A 13 0.12 -17.17 29.12
N GLY A 14 0.82 -18.29 29.25
CA GLY A 14 2.28 -18.33 29.26
C GLY A 14 2.84 -18.43 27.84
N GLY A 15 3.76 -17.53 27.51
CA GLY A 15 4.46 -17.50 26.23
C GLY A 15 5.98 -17.42 26.37
N LYS A 16 6.64 -17.62 25.23
CA LYS A 16 8.10 -17.48 25.10
C LYS A 16 8.43 -16.03 24.72
N GLU A 17 9.63 -15.59 25.05
CA GLU A 17 10.15 -14.30 24.59
C GLU A 17 10.07 -14.21 23.06
N GLY A 18 9.61 -13.07 22.55
CA GLY A 18 9.42 -12.84 21.11
C GLY A 18 8.10 -13.37 20.52
N MET A 19 7.32 -14.18 21.26
CA MET A 19 5.99 -14.61 20.83
C MET A 19 5.07 -13.40 20.66
N THR A 20 4.32 -13.33 19.57
CA THR A 20 3.36 -12.26 19.31
C THR A 20 2.06 -12.45 20.09
N ILE A 21 1.32 -11.36 20.28
CA ILE A 21 -0.03 -11.41 20.87
C ILE A 21 -0.94 -12.36 20.08
N LEU A 22 -0.84 -12.38 18.74
CA LEU A 22 -1.63 -13.27 17.90
C LEU A 22 -1.32 -14.75 18.18
N GLU A 23 -0.04 -15.11 18.25
CA GLU A 23 0.37 -16.49 18.56
C GLU A 23 -0.04 -16.90 19.99
N ALA A 24 0.02 -15.98 20.94
CA ALA A 24 -0.46 -16.22 22.30
C ALA A 24 -1.98 -16.45 22.34
N ALA A 25 -2.76 -15.65 21.60
CA ALA A 25 -4.20 -15.81 21.48
C ALA A 25 -4.58 -17.15 20.82
N GLU A 26 -3.90 -17.53 19.73
CA GLU A 26 -4.12 -18.82 19.06
C GLU A 26 -3.84 -20.01 19.99
N LYS A 27 -2.80 -19.93 20.83
CA LYS A 27 -2.46 -20.98 21.81
C LYS A 27 -3.57 -21.17 22.87
N ALA A 28 -4.39 -20.17 23.09
CA ALA A 28 -5.50 -20.20 24.05
C ALA A 28 -6.88 -20.37 23.38
N ASP A 29 -6.90 -20.77 22.10
CA ASP A 29 -8.09 -20.91 21.26
C ASP A 29 -8.93 -19.62 21.18
N ILE A 30 -8.27 -18.45 21.27
CA ILE A 30 -8.90 -17.14 21.11
C ILE A 30 -8.71 -16.70 19.66
N HIS A 31 -9.82 -16.58 18.92
CA HIS A 31 -9.79 -16.19 17.52
C HIS A 31 -9.57 -14.68 17.36
N VAL A 32 -8.44 -14.30 16.74
CA VAL A 32 -8.17 -12.93 16.28
C VAL A 32 -8.08 -12.92 14.75
N PRO A 33 -9.01 -12.25 14.03
CA PRO A 33 -9.06 -12.31 12.58
C PRO A 33 -7.85 -11.61 11.93
N THR A 34 -7.45 -12.08 10.74
CA THR A 34 -6.35 -11.49 9.96
C THR A 34 -6.65 -11.57 8.45
N LEU A 35 -6.19 -10.58 7.67
CA LEU A 35 -6.23 -10.62 6.20
C LEU A 35 -4.84 -10.53 5.53
N CYS A 36 -3.84 -9.99 6.23
CA CYS A 36 -2.47 -9.86 5.68
C CYS A 36 -1.45 -10.79 6.33
N HIS A 37 -1.79 -11.42 7.45
CA HIS A 37 -0.93 -12.37 8.15
C HIS A 37 -1.18 -13.80 7.68
N LYS A 38 -0.13 -14.61 7.60
CA LYS A 38 -0.11 -16.07 7.47
C LYS A 38 1.13 -16.56 8.25
N LYS A 39 1.05 -17.74 8.85
CA LYS A 39 2.06 -18.26 9.81
C LYS A 39 3.45 -18.48 9.20
N ASP A 40 3.48 -18.78 7.91
CA ASP A 40 4.65 -19.06 7.09
C ASP A 40 5.23 -17.81 6.39
N LEU A 41 4.64 -16.64 6.63
CA LEU A 41 5.12 -15.35 6.13
C LEU A 41 5.47 -14.43 7.29
N SER A 42 6.51 -13.63 7.10
CA SER A 42 6.83 -12.60 8.07
C SER A 42 5.70 -11.56 8.19
N ALA A 43 5.48 -11.08 9.42
CA ALA A 43 4.38 -10.18 9.73
C ALA A 43 4.48 -8.84 8.97
N THR A 44 3.35 -8.40 8.41
CA THR A 44 3.26 -7.14 7.65
C THR A 44 2.56 -6.02 8.43
N GLY A 45 1.54 -6.35 9.24
CA GLY A 45 0.77 -5.38 10.02
C GLY A 45 -0.08 -4.40 9.20
N VAL A 46 -0.23 -4.60 7.88
CA VAL A 46 -0.83 -3.59 6.98
C VAL A 46 -2.36 -3.55 7.00
N CYS A 47 -3.05 -4.68 7.20
CA CYS A 47 -4.51 -4.72 7.10
C CYS A 47 -5.24 -4.17 8.34
N ARG A 48 -4.56 -4.09 9.49
CA ARG A 48 -5.12 -3.64 10.78
C ARG A 48 -6.39 -4.35 11.25
N ILE A 49 -6.72 -5.53 10.71
CA ILE A 49 -7.84 -6.36 11.21
C ILE A 49 -7.51 -7.00 12.57
N CYS A 50 -6.25 -7.41 12.77
CA CYS A 50 -5.79 -8.06 14.00
C CYS A 50 -5.60 -7.09 15.19
N VAL A 51 -6.23 -5.91 15.14
CA VAL A 51 -6.10 -4.96 16.24
C VAL A 51 -6.77 -5.50 17.50
N VAL A 52 -6.16 -5.22 18.64
CA VAL A 52 -6.66 -5.55 19.98
C VAL A 52 -6.50 -4.34 20.90
N GLU A 53 -7.30 -4.29 21.95
CA GLU A 53 -7.17 -3.31 23.01
C GLU A 53 -6.23 -3.84 24.08
N MET A 54 -5.35 -2.99 24.60
CA MET A 54 -4.37 -3.32 25.62
C MET A 54 -4.46 -2.28 26.72
N GLU A 55 -4.55 -2.71 27.97
CA GLU A 55 -4.58 -1.79 29.11
C GLU A 55 -3.33 -0.90 29.14
N GLY A 56 -3.53 0.38 29.51
CA GLY A 56 -2.47 1.39 29.49
C GLY A 56 -2.10 1.94 28.11
N SER A 57 -2.60 1.35 27.01
CA SER A 57 -2.36 1.89 25.67
C SER A 57 -3.48 2.85 25.22
N PRO A 58 -3.15 4.08 24.78
CA PRO A 58 -4.17 5.01 24.26
C PRO A 58 -4.77 4.52 22.92
N THR A 59 -4.01 3.72 22.17
CA THR A 59 -4.37 3.25 20.82
C THR A 59 -4.49 1.74 20.76
N LEU A 60 -5.23 1.23 19.77
CA LEU A 60 -5.28 -0.21 19.51
C LEU A 60 -3.96 -0.72 18.94
N VAL A 61 -3.49 -1.86 19.44
CA VAL A 61 -2.22 -2.47 19.05
C VAL A 61 -2.44 -3.61 18.05
N GLY A 62 -1.50 -3.85 17.16
CA GLY A 62 -1.63 -4.92 16.16
C GLY A 62 -1.14 -6.26 16.71
N ALA A 63 -2.02 -7.26 16.83
CA ALA A 63 -1.65 -8.53 17.44
C ALA A 63 -0.60 -9.33 16.66
N CYS A 64 -0.60 -9.25 15.32
CA CYS A 64 0.22 -10.11 14.46
C CYS A 64 1.72 -9.81 14.43
N HIS A 65 2.17 -8.71 15.05
CA HIS A 65 3.57 -8.29 15.06
C HIS A 65 4.04 -7.74 16.41
N THR A 66 3.13 -7.58 17.38
CA THR A 66 3.48 -7.03 18.68
C THR A 66 3.87 -8.19 19.60
N PRO A 67 5.10 -8.23 20.13
CA PRO A 67 5.52 -9.26 21.07
C PRO A 67 4.80 -9.09 22.41
N ILE A 68 4.52 -10.20 23.08
CA ILE A 68 3.98 -10.19 24.44
C ILE A 68 5.05 -9.70 25.44
N SER A 69 4.63 -9.01 26.48
CA SER A 69 5.48 -8.62 27.62
C SER A 69 4.77 -8.91 28.93
N GLU A 70 5.54 -9.08 30.00
CA GLU A 70 5.00 -9.48 31.31
C GLU A 70 3.94 -8.49 31.79
N GLY A 71 2.80 -9.01 32.25
CA GLY A 71 1.72 -8.19 32.81
C GLY A 71 0.84 -7.49 31.77
N MET A 72 0.98 -7.78 30.47
CA MET A 72 0.02 -7.28 29.47
C MET A 72 -1.39 -7.85 29.72
N VAL A 73 -2.39 -6.98 29.70
CA VAL A 73 -3.82 -7.32 29.71
C VAL A 73 -4.44 -6.86 28.40
N ILE A 74 -5.04 -7.80 27.67
CA ILE A 74 -5.47 -7.64 26.28
C ILE A 74 -6.94 -8.05 26.13
N TYR A 75 -7.70 -7.23 25.42
CA TYR A 75 -9.09 -7.49 25.05
C TYR A 75 -9.22 -7.59 23.52
N THR A 76 -9.71 -8.74 23.04
CA THR A 76 -9.79 -9.01 21.59
C THR A 76 -11.13 -8.66 20.97
N GLN A 77 -12.16 -8.44 21.80
CA GLN A 77 -13.55 -8.18 21.38
C GLN A 77 -14.19 -6.96 22.06
N SER A 78 -13.39 -6.03 22.60
CA SER A 78 -13.96 -4.81 23.19
C SER A 78 -14.75 -4.00 22.14
N PRO A 79 -15.70 -3.14 22.57
CA PRO A 79 -16.46 -2.29 21.65
C PRO A 79 -15.56 -1.45 20.72
N LYS A 80 -14.42 -0.96 21.24
CA LYS A 80 -13.43 -0.20 20.49
C LYS A 80 -12.77 -1.04 19.39
N VAL A 81 -12.42 -2.29 19.70
CA VAL A 81 -11.83 -3.23 18.74
C VAL A 81 -12.83 -3.58 17.63
N LEU A 82 -14.05 -3.94 17.98
CA LEU A 82 -15.09 -4.29 17.02
C LEU A 82 -15.41 -3.12 16.08
N ALA A 83 -15.59 -1.91 16.64
CA ALA A 83 -15.82 -0.70 15.84
C ALA A 83 -14.67 -0.43 14.85
N SER A 84 -13.41 -0.57 15.31
CA SER A 84 -12.24 -0.38 14.45
C SER A 84 -12.17 -1.41 13.31
N ARG A 85 -12.48 -2.69 13.59
CA ARG A 85 -12.50 -3.75 12.57
C ARG A 85 -13.58 -3.50 11.53
N LYS A 86 -14.81 -3.19 11.97
CA LYS A 86 -15.94 -2.87 11.08
C LYS A 86 -15.62 -1.67 10.17
N ALA A 87 -15.10 -0.57 10.74
CA ALA A 87 -14.71 0.60 9.97
C ALA A 87 -13.59 0.31 8.96
N THR A 88 -12.60 -0.52 9.33
CA THR A 88 -11.52 -0.92 8.43
C THR A 88 -12.04 -1.73 7.25
N LEU A 89 -12.93 -2.69 7.49
CA LEU A 89 -13.57 -3.48 6.44
C LEU A 89 -14.45 -2.62 5.54
N GLU A 90 -15.20 -1.67 6.10
CA GLU A 90 -16.02 -0.74 5.34
C GLU A 90 -15.18 0.06 4.33
N VAL A 91 -14.00 0.56 4.75
CA VAL A 91 -13.05 1.25 3.85
C VAL A 91 -12.48 0.30 2.79
N MET A 92 -12.14 -0.94 3.16
CA MET A 92 -11.68 -1.93 2.19
C MET A 92 -12.75 -2.23 1.13
N LEU A 93 -14.01 -2.41 1.54
CA LEU A 93 -15.15 -2.69 0.67
C LEU A 93 -15.51 -1.50 -0.22
N ALA A 94 -15.32 -0.26 0.24
CA ALA A 94 -15.55 0.93 -0.58
C ALA A 94 -14.63 0.98 -1.81
N ALA A 95 -13.37 0.60 -1.63
CA ALA A 95 -12.37 0.58 -2.69
C ALA A 95 -12.30 -0.75 -3.47
N HIS A 96 -12.86 -1.84 -2.94
CA HIS A 96 -12.89 -3.15 -3.58
C HIS A 96 -14.00 -3.22 -4.62
N LYS A 97 -13.65 -3.54 -5.87
CA LYS A 97 -14.60 -3.68 -6.97
C LYS A 97 -14.45 -5.04 -7.64
N GLY A 98 -15.58 -5.69 -7.87
CA GLY A 98 -15.68 -7.00 -8.49
C GLY A 98 -17.04 -7.63 -8.19
N PRO A 99 -17.57 -8.51 -9.05
CA PRO A 99 -18.85 -9.12 -8.81
C PRO A 99 -18.69 -10.25 -7.79
N CYS A 100 -18.83 -9.96 -6.50
CA CYS A 100 -18.75 -10.99 -5.45
C CYS A 100 -19.77 -12.11 -5.69
N ILE A 101 -21.01 -11.76 -6.04
CA ILE A 101 -22.13 -12.70 -6.17
C ILE A 101 -21.91 -13.72 -7.28
N THR A 102 -21.27 -13.31 -8.39
CA THR A 102 -21.03 -14.20 -9.54
C THR A 102 -19.60 -14.75 -9.55
N ASP A 103 -18.83 -14.55 -8.48
CA ASP A 103 -17.48 -15.08 -8.37
C ASP A 103 -17.54 -16.54 -7.92
N SER A 104 -17.06 -17.45 -8.77
CA SER A 104 -17.01 -18.89 -8.44
C SER A 104 -16.13 -19.19 -7.24
N ARG A 105 -15.26 -18.27 -6.82
CA ARG A 105 -14.37 -18.41 -5.66
C ARG A 105 -14.84 -17.65 -4.43
N ILE A 106 -16.11 -17.23 -4.39
CA ILE A 106 -16.65 -16.45 -3.26
C ILE A 106 -16.47 -17.17 -1.90
N GLU A 107 -16.64 -18.49 -1.85
CA GLU A 107 -16.49 -19.29 -0.62
C GLU A 107 -15.06 -19.25 -0.05
N GLN A 108 -14.06 -19.06 -0.92
CA GLN A 108 -12.65 -18.96 -0.56
C GLN A 108 -12.24 -17.52 -0.19
N CYS A 109 -13.12 -16.53 -0.39
CA CYS A 109 -12.83 -15.12 -0.14
C CYS A 109 -12.81 -14.81 1.37
N GLU A 110 -11.61 -14.72 1.95
CA GLU A 110 -11.42 -14.36 3.37
C GLU A 110 -12.00 -12.98 3.70
N LEU A 111 -11.96 -12.02 2.76
CA LEU A 111 -12.54 -10.68 2.96
C LEU A 111 -14.06 -10.73 3.13
N GLN A 112 -14.76 -11.46 2.26
CA GLN A 112 -16.21 -11.56 2.30
C GLN A 112 -16.66 -12.32 3.55
N ARG A 113 -15.98 -13.42 3.88
CA ARG A 113 -16.26 -14.21 5.09
C ARG A 113 -16.16 -13.34 6.34
N LEU A 114 -15.06 -12.60 6.47
CA LEU A 114 -14.85 -11.72 7.62
C LEU A 114 -15.85 -10.56 7.67
N ALA A 115 -16.24 -10.00 6.53
CA ALA A 115 -17.29 -8.98 6.47
C ALA A 115 -18.64 -9.55 6.94
N SER A 116 -18.95 -10.79 6.58
CA SER A 116 -20.15 -11.50 7.06
C SER A 116 -20.09 -11.78 8.55
N GLU A 117 -18.96 -12.31 9.05
CA GLU A 117 -18.74 -12.61 10.49
C GLU A 117 -18.90 -11.37 11.38
N LEU A 118 -18.49 -10.20 10.88
CA LEU A 118 -18.59 -8.92 11.61
C LEU A 118 -19.83 -8.09 11.25
N GLU A 119 -20.75 -8.66 10.46
CA GLU A 119 -21.99 -8.02 10.02
C GLU A 119 -21.75 -6.63 9.38
N VAL A 120 -20.71 -6.54 8.54
CA VAL A 120 -20.38 -5.31 7.81
C VAL A 120 -21.19 -5.29 6.52
N GLY A 121 -22.17 -4.38 6.47
CA GLY A 121 -22.97 -4.13 5.29
C GLY A 121 -22.24 -3.33 4.19
N PRO A 122 -22.98 -2.87 3.17
CA PRO A 122 -22.45 -2.00 2.14
C PRO A 122 -21.81 -0.73 2.75
N PRO A 123 -20.73 -0.19 2.14
CA PRO A 123 -20.11 1.03 2.61
C PRO A 123 -21.10 2.20 2.66
N ARG A 124 -21.08 2.97 3.76
CA ARG A 124 -21.94 4.16 3.95
C ARG A 124 -21.51 5.36 3.12
N PHE A 125 -20.34 5.30 2.49
CA PHE A 125 -19.79 6.37 1.67
C PHE A 125 -19.44 5.86 0.28
N ALA A 126 -19.74 6.67 -0.72
CA ALA A 126 -19.34 6.42 -2.10
C ALA A 126 -18.00 7.11 -2.38
N LEU A 127 -17.15 6.45 -3.17
CA LEU A 127 -15.95 7.06 -3.71
C LEU A 127 -16.31 7.71 -5.05
N SER A 128 -15.91 8.97 -5.23
CA SER A 128 -16.05 9.67 -6.51
C SER A 128 -15.27 8.97 -7.63
N GLU A 129 -14.06 8.51 -7.31
CA GLU A 129 -13.19 7.76 -8.21
C GLU A 129 -12.77 6.44 -7.54
N PRO A 130 -13.51 5.34 -7.76
CA PRO A 130 -13.13 4.05 -7.23
C PRO A 130 -11.90 3.48 -7.94
N ARG A 131 -11.14 2.64 -7.24
CA ARG A 131 -10.01 1.91 -7.83
C ARG A 131 -10.52 0.86 -8.81
N PHE A 132 -10.44 1.17 -10.10
CA PHE A 132 -10.76 0.25 -11.18
C PHE A 132 -9.54 0.02 -12.07
N TYR A 133 -9.25 -1.25 -12.29
CA TYR A 133 -8.20 -1.73 -13.17
C TYR A 133 -8.79 -2.85 -14.04
N PRO A 134 -8.64 -2.79 -15.38
CA PRO A 134 -8.99 -3.90 -16.24
C PRO A 134 -8.24 -5.17 -15.80
N ALA A 135 -8.91 -6.32 -15.91
CA ALA A 135 -8.27 -7.59 -15.64
C ALA A 135 -7.15 -7.85 -16.66
N GLU A 136 -5.99 -8.26 -16.16
CA GLU A 136 -4.82 -8.59 -16.95
C GLU A 136 -4.73 -10.11 -17.16
N GLU A 137 -4.67 -10.54 -18.42
CA GLU A 137 -4.61 -11.95 -18.82
C GLU A 137 -3.40 -12.27 -19.72
N VAL A 138 -2.38 -11.39 -19.70
CA VAL A 138 -1.15 -11.55 -20.50
C VAL A 138 -0.33 -12.76 -20.06
N SER A 139 -0.32 -13.09 -18.76
CA SER A 139 0.36 -14.28 -18.26
C SER A 139 -0.49 -15.52 -18.51
N PRO A 140 0.07 -16.61 -19.07
CA PRO A 140 -0.64 -17.89 -19.20
C PRO A 140 -0.87 -18.59 -17.85
N TYR A 141 -0.36 -18.03 -16.76
CA TYR A 141 -0.30 -18.69 -15.45
C TYR A 141 -1.13 -17.98 -14.38
N VAL A 142 -1.27 -16.65 -14.48
CA VAL A 142 -1.91 -15.83 -13.45
C VAL A 142 -2.75 -14.75 -14.12
N ARG A 143 -4.06 -14.78 -13.87
CA ARG A 143 -4.97 -13.67 -14.15
C ARG A 143 -4.92 -12.68 -12.99
N ARG A 144 -4.75 -11.38 -13.28
CA ARG A 144 -4.65 -10.32 -12.27
C ARG A 144 -5.83 -9.36 -12.38
N ASP A 145 -6.58 -9.19 -11.31
CA ASP A 145 -7.64 -8.19 -11.19
C ASP A 145 -7.37 -7.32 -9.96
N LEU A 146 -6.64 -6.22 -10.17
CA LEU A 146 -6.21 -5.34 -9.09
C LEU A 146 -7.37 -4.51 -8.49
N SER A 147 -8.54 -4.47 -9.15
CA SER A 147 -9.77 -3.89 -8.59
C SER A 147 -10.25 -4.65 -7.35
N ARG A 148 -9.92 -5.96 -7.29
CA ARG A 148 -10.23 -6.84 -6.16
C ARG A 148 -9.13 -6.88 -5.09
N CYS A 149 -8.03 -6.15 -5.30
CA CYS A 149 -6.87 -6.19 -4.42
C CYS A 149 -7.02 -5.24 -3.22
N ILE A 150 -6.97 -5.80 -2.01
CA ILE A 150 -6.98 -5.06 -0.74
C ILE A 150 -5.58 -4.66 -0.23
N LEU A 151 -4.54 -4.77 -1.08
CA LEU A 151 -3.15 -4.39 -0.75
C LEU A 151 -2.59 -5.08 0.51
N CYS A 152 -2.99 -6.32 0.78
CA CYS A 152 -2.53 -7.08 1.95
C CYS A 152 -1.05 -7.51 1.88
N ARG A 153 -0.43 -7.42 0.70
CA ARG A 153 0.98 -7.77 0.42
C ARG A 153 1.34 -9.25 0.61
N ARG A 154 0.37 -10.14 0.84
CA ARG A 154 0.63 -11.59 0.95
C ARG A 154 1.29 -12.16 -0.32
N CYS A 155 0.84 -11.77 -1.50
CA CYS A 155 1.43 -12.20 -2.77
C CYS A 155 2.91 -11.78 -2.92
N ILE A 156 3.25 -10.55 -2.50
CA ILE A 156 4.63 -10.04 -2.49
C ILE A 156 5.49 -10.88 -1.53
N LYS A 157 5.00 -11.07 -0.31
CA LYS A 157 5.69 -11.82 0.73
C LYS A 157 5.91 -13.28 0.34
N ALA A 158 4.87 -13.98 -0.12
CA ALA A 158 4.97 -15.37 -0.54
C ALA A 158 5.89 -15.54 -1.76
N CYS A 159 5.83 -14.63 -2.74
CA CYS A 159 6.72 -14.65 -3.90
C CYS A 159 8.20 -14.49 -3.52
N ARG A 160 8.47 -13.67 -2.50
CA ARG A 160 9.83 -13.37 -2.03
C ARG A 160 10.37 -14.42 -1.05
N GLU A 161 9.58 -14.78 -0.05
CA GLU A 161 10.03 -15.56 1.10
C GLU A 161 9.95 -17.06 0.84
N ILE A 162 8.91 -17.51 0.12
CA ILE A 162 8.68 -18.93 -0.20
C ILE A 162 9.22 -19.26 -1.59
N ALA A 163 8.75 -18.56 -2.62
CA ALA A 163 9.15 -18.87 -4.00
C ALA A 163 10.52 -18.31 -4.41
N LYS A 164 11.13 -17.42 -3.60
CA LYS A 164 12.44 -16.79 -3.83
C LYS A 164 12.60 -16.09 -5.20
N LYS A 165 11.52 -15.52 -5.77
CA LYS A 165 11.53 -14.85 -7.10
C LYS A 165 11.46 -13.32 -7.05
N ASP A 166 10.84 -12.74 -6.02
CA ASP A 166 10.69 -11.28 -5.83
C ASP A 166 10.08 -10.51 -7.03
N VAL A 167 9.04 -11.08 -7.65
CA VAL A 167 8.38 -10.53 -8.84
C VAL A 167 7.50 -9.31 -8.56
N PHE A 168 6.83 -9.30 -7.40
CA PHE A 168 5.83 -8.28 -7.07
C PHE A 168 6.39 -7.21 -6.13
N SER A 169 5.95 -5.97 -6.30
CA SER A 169 6.27 -4.85 -5.40
C SER A 169 5.06 -3.93 -5.21
N ILE A 170 5.17 -2.96 -4.30
CA ILE A 170 4.18 -1.87 -4.18
C ILE A 170 4.69 -0.66 -4.95
N GLY A 171 3.89 -0.21 -5.91
CA GLY A 171 4.08 1.06 -6.61
C GLY A 171 3.18 2.15 -6.03
N TYR A 172 3.54 3.39 -6.32
CA TYR A 172 2.78 4.59 -6.01
C TYR A 172 2.58 4.79 -4.50
N ARG A 173 1.59 5.59 -4.13
CA ARG A 173 1.37 6.00 -2.73
C ARG A 173 -0.08 6.32 -2.44
N GLY A 174 -0.43 6.27 -1.16
CA GLY A 174 -1.78 6.60 -0.69
C GLY A 174 -2.83 5.73 -1.39
N PHE A 175 -3.91 6.36 -1.84
CA PHE A 175 -5.01 5.69 -2.53
C PHE A 175 -4.60 5.08 -3.88
N ASP A 176 -3.58 5.65 -4.54
CA ASP A 176 -3.09 5.18 -5.85
C ASP A 176 -2.17 3.95 -5.75
N SER A 177 -1.85 3.50 -4.54
CA SER A 177 -0.97 2.35 -4.31
C SER A 177 -1.52 1.10 -4.99
N LYS A 178 -0.66 0.36 -5.69
CA LYS A 178 -1.02 -0.95 -6.27
C LYS A 178 0.13 -1.93 -6.28
N VAL A 179 -0.21 -3.21 -6.44
CA VAL A 179 0.79 -4.28 -6.63
C VAL A 179 1.25 -4.27 -8.08
N ILE A 180 2.53 -3.99 -8.28
CA ILE A 180 3.17 -3.83 -9.58
C ILE A 180 4.15 -4.97 -9.87
N VAL A 181 4.53 -5.08 -11.15
CA VAL A 181 5.65 -5.88 -11.63
C VAL A 181 6.62 -4.92 -12.34
N ASP A 182 7.91 -5.03 -12.06
CA ASP A 182 8.94 -4.14 -12.62
C ASP A 182 8.56 -2.64 -12.57
N CYS A 183 8.55 -1.95 -13.71
CA CYS A 183 8.16 -0.54 -13.82
C CYS A 183 6.65 -0.37 -14.06
N ASP A 184 5.83 -1.13 -13.33
CA ASP A 184 4.37 -1.23 -13.53
C ASP A 184 3.96 -1.83 -14.88
N GLU A 185 4.65 -2.90 -15.26
CA GLU A 185 4.40 -3.67 -16.48
C GLU A 185 3.40 -4.81 -16.24
N PHE A 186 2.86 -5.35 -17.33
CA PHE A 186 2.04 -6.56 -17.27
C PHE A 186 2.87 -7.77 -16.84
N LEU A 187 2.26 -8.63 -16.02
CA LEU A 187 2.86 -9.91 -15.69
C LEU A 187 2.87 -10.82 -16.93
N ASN A 188 4.05 -11.30 -17.33
CA ASN A 188 4.22 -12.16 -18.49
C ASN A 188 4.99 -13.46 -18.14
N LYS A 189 5.10 -14.37 -19.11
CA LYS A 189 5.75 -15.68 -18.95
C LYS A 189 7.27 -15.61 -18.73
N GLU A 190 7.91 -14.53 -19.14
CA GLU A 190 9.36 -14.34 -19.00
C GLU A 190 9.71 -13.98 -17.55
N VAL A 191 8.89 -13.13 -16.94
CA VAL A 191 9.04 -12.70 -15.55
C VAL A 191 8.55 -13.76 -14.55
N CYS A 192 7.44 -14.46 -14.85
CA CYS A 192 6.86 -15.44 -13.93
C CYS A 192 6.48 -16.75 -14.61
N ARG A 193 7.11 -17.84 -14.14
CA ARG A 193 6.94 -19.22 -14.65
C ARG A 193 6.19 -20.13 -13.66
N ASP A 194 5.00 -19.71 -13.26
CA ASP A 194 3.95 -20.64 -12.81
C ASP A 194 4.03 -21.35 -11.43
N CYS A 195 4.64 -20.76 -10.41
CA CYS A 195 4.64 -21.43 -9.09
C CYS A 195 3.29 -21.37 -8.35
N GLY A 196 2.30 -20.60 -8.81
CA GLY A 196 0.96 -20.52 -8.18
C GLY A 196 0.88 -19.79 -6.84
N ILE A 197 1.99 -19.67 -6.11
CA ILE A 197 2.03 -19.15 -4.72
C ILE A 197 1.28 -17.82 -4.49
N CYS A 198 1.24 -16.93 -5.48
CA CYS A 198 0.55 -15.65 -5.32
C CYS A 198 -0.97 -15.80 -5.34
N ILE A 199 -1.50 -16.81 -6.03
CA ILE A 199 -2.92 -17.19 -6.07
C ILE A 199 -3.30 -17.79 -4.72
N ASP A 200 -2.53 -18.77 -4.23
CA ASP A 200 -2.83 -19.52 -3.00
C ASP A 200 -2.85 -18.62 -1.74
N TYR A 201 -2.06 -17.54 -1.74
CA TYR A 201 -1.97 -16.60 -0.63
C TYR A 201 -2.86 -15.37 -0.77
N CYS A 202 -3.58 -15.23 -1.89
CA CYS A 202 -4.48 -14.10 -2.09
C CYS A 202 -5.74 -14.28 -1.22
N PRO A 203 -6.05 -13.36 -0.27
CA PRO A 203 -7.25 -13.48 0.59
C PRO A 203 -8.56 -13.14 -0.15
N THR A 204 -8.47 -12.71 -1.40
CA THR A 204 -9.58 -12.39 -2.29
C THR A 204 -9.36 -13.12 -3.61
N SER A 205 -10.07 -12.75 -4.67
CA SER A 205 -9.85 -13.25 -6.04
C SER A 205 -9.06 -12.27 -6.92
N ALA A 206 -8.20 -11.42 -6.34
CA ALA A 206 -7.38 -10.49 -7.11
C ALA A 206 -6.31 -11.18 -7.98
N LEU A 207 -5.89 -12.38 -7.60
CA LEU A 207 -4.97 -13.22 -8.34
C LEU A 207 -5.60 -14.61 -8.49
N THR A 208 -5.87 -15.04 -9.72
CA THR A 208 -6.50 -16.34 -9.99
C THR A 208 -5.81 -17.07 -11.12
N SER A 209 -6.13 -18.35 -11.28
CA SER A 209 -5.75 -19.09 -12.48
C SER A 209 -6.54 -18.56 -13.68
N PRO A 210 -5.96 -18.49 -14.89
CA PRO A 210 -6.71 -18.21 -16.12
C PRO A 210 -7.81 -19.26 -16.37
N SER A 211 -8.91 -18.85 -17.01
CA SER A 211 -10.10 -19.68 -17.25
C SER A 211 -9.84 -20.93 -18.10
N HIS A 212 -8.87 -20.88 -19.04
CA HIS A 212 -8.51 -22.00 -19.91
C HIS A 212 -7.66 -23.08 -19.23
N ARG A 213 -7.41 -22.95 -17.93
CA ARG A 213 -6.52 -23.85 -17.21
C ARG A 213 -7.29 -24.69 -16.21
N ALA A 214 -7.21 -26.01 -16.37
CA ALA A 214 -7.76 -26.97 -15.41
C ALA A 214 -7.24 -26.69 -14.00
N GLU A 215 -8.13 -26.83 -13.01
CA GLU A 215 -7.85 -26.61 -11.59
C GLU A 215 -6.64 -27.45 -11.16
N ARG A 216 -5.71 -26.82 -10.43
CA ARG A 216 -4.61 -27.56 -9.82
C ARG A 216 -5.19 -28.34 -8.64
N ASN A 217 -5.10 -29.66 -8.70
CA ASN A 217 -5.36 -30.52 -7.54
C ASN A 217 -4.43 -30.09 -6.39
N GLU A 218 -5.04 -29.80 -5.24
CA GLU A 218 -4.37 -29.42 -4.00
C GLU A 218 -3.51 -30.57 -3.47
N LYS A 219 -2.27 -30.70 -3.93
CA LYS A 219 -1.23 -31.43 -3.20
C LYS A 219 -0.37 -30.42 -2.46
N LYS A 220 -0.68 -30.22 -1.17
CA LYS A 220 0.20 -29.54 -0.21
C LYS A 220 1.42 -30.44 0.06
N GLU A 221 2.38 -30.46 -0.84
CA GLU A 221 3.73 -30.93 -0.50
C GLU A 221 4.46 -29.76 0.16
N GLY A 222 4.78 -29.94 1.45
CA GLY A 222 5.45 -28.94 2.25
C GLY A 222 6.80 -28.57 1.65
N LEU A 223 6.89 -27.37 1.07
CA LEU A 223 8.18 -26.74 0.81
C LEU A 223 8.76 -26.33 2.16
N GLU A 224 9.78 -27.06 2.62
CA GLU A 224 10.58 -26.66 3.76
C GLU A 224 11.20 -25.28 3.49
N VAL A 225 10.73 -24.29 4.23
CA VAL A 225 11.22 -22.92 4.15
C VAL A 225 12.58 -22.85 4.83
N ARG A 226 13.66 -22.89 4.04
CA ARG A 226 14.97 -22.44 4.52
C ARG A 226 14.93 -20.92 4.69
N GLN A 227 14.97 -20.49 5.95
CA GLN A 227 15.14 -19.09 6.34
C GLN A 227 16.59 -18.66 6.05
N GLU A 228 16.84 -18.22 4.82
CA GLU A 228 17.97 -17.35 4.55
C GLU A 228 17.50 -15.91 4.71
N GLU A 229 17.85 -15.31 5.84
CA GLU A 229 17.65 -13.90 6.13
C GLU A 229 18.50 -13.09 5.14
N ARG A 230 17.88 -12.53 4.10
CA ARG A 230 18.50 -11.42 3.37
C ARG A 230 18.48 -10.21 4.29
N ASN A 231 19.60 -9.99 4.99
CA ASN A 231 19.87 -8.76 5.73
C ASN A 231 19.60 -7.56 4.82
N ARG A 232 18.52 -6.84 5.10
CA ARG A 232 18.29 -5.51 4.53
C ARG A 232 19.13 -4.54 5.34
N ASP A 233 20.33 -4.25 4.86
CA ASP A 233 21.08 -3.12 5.35
C ASP A 233 20.24 -1.85 5.22
N GLY A 234 19.95 -1.16 6.33
CA GLY A 234 19.32 0.16 6.32
C GLY A 234 20.06 1.17 5.43
N ASN A 235 21.34 0.91 5.16
CA ASN A 235 22.21 1.62 4.24
C ASN A 235 21.70 1.59 2.78
N ASN A 236 21.04 0.52 2.34
CA ASN A 236 20.59 0.38 0.94
C ASN A 236 19.43 1.33 0.59
N ARG A 237 18.55 1.67 1.54
CA ARG A 237 17.46 2.63 1.29
C ARG A 237 17.97 4.06 1.13
N TYR A 238 18.93 4.47 1.95
CA TYR A 238 19.54 5.79 1.84
C TYR A 238 20.29 5.93 0.51
N LYS A 239 21.07 4.92 0.14
CA LYS A 239 21.75 4.84 -1.16
C LYS A 239 20.77 4.91 -2.33
N LEU A 240 19.68 4.14 -2.29
CA LEU A 240 18.64 4.15 -3.32
C LEU A 240 18.05 5.54 -3.51
N LEU A 241 17.63 6.20 -2.42
CA LEU A 241 17.04 7.53 -2.52
C LEU A 241 18.05 8.56 -3.06
N GLY A 242 19.32 8.46 -2.65
CA GLY A 242 20.40 9.30 -3.18
C GLY A 242 20.58 9.13 -4.69
N MET A 243 20.62 7.88 -5.18
CA MET A 243 20.75 7.58 -6.61
C MET A 243 19.56 8.10 -7.42
N LEU A 244 18.33 7.92 -6.92
CA LEU A 244 17.12 8.42 -7.58
C LEU A 244 17.09 9.95 -7.66
N LYS A 245 17.45 10.63 -6.56
CA LYS A 245 17.55 12.09 -6.53
C LYS A 245 18.60 12.60 -7.52
N SER A 246 19.79 11.99 -7.52
CA SER A 246 20.86 12.35 -8.44
C SER A 246 20.43 12.21 -9.89
N GLU A 247 19.66 11.17 -10.23
CA GLU A 247 19.18 10.99 -11.59
C GLU A 247 18.11 12.00 -11.99
N GLN A 248 17.20 12.32 -11.08
CA GLN A 248 16.22 13.36 -11.35
C GLN A 248 16.87 14.74 -11.53
N THR A 249 17.88 15.09 -10.72
CA THR A 249 18.60 16.36 -10.90
C THR A 249 19.31 16.41 -12.26
N ARG A 250 19.85 15.29 -12.74
CA ARG A 250 20.57 15.22 -14.01
C ARG A 250 19.66 15.22 -15.24
N SER A 251 18.53 14.51 -15.16
CA SER A 251 17.70 14.19 -16.33
C SER A 251 16.27 14.75 -16.26
N GLY A 252 15.94 15.50 -15.19
CA GLY A 252 14.59 16.04 -14.92
C GLY A 252 13.56 15.01 -14.45
N SER A 253 13.83 13.71 -14.60
CA SER A 253 12.97 12.61 -14.15
C SER A 253 13.72 11.30 -13.99
N VAL A 254 13.16 10.37 -13.21
CA VAL A 254 13.66 9.00 -13.06
C VAL A 254 13.03 8.12 -14.14
N SER A 255 13.64 8.10 -15.32
CA SER A 255 13.15 7.26 -16.43
C SER A 255 13.22 5.77 -16.11
N SER A 256 12.22 5.00 -16.56
CA SER A 256 12.18 3.54 -16.49
C SER A 256 13.41 2.85 -17.08
N LYS A 257 14.10 3.49 -18.04
CA LYS A 257 15.35 2.97 -18.64
C LYS A 257 16.51 2.89 -17.64
N VAL A 258 16.54 3.76 -16.63
CA VAL A 258 17.64 3.83 -15.65
C VAL A 258 17.41 2.90 -14.46
N ILE A 259 16.15 2.61 -14.15
CA ILE A 259 15.72 1.82 -12.99
C ILE A 259 16.37 0.43 -12.95
N PRO A 260 16.42 -0.38 -14.05
CA PRO A 260 17.13 -1.66 -14.04
C PRO A 260 18.62 -1.56 -13.71
N GLY A 261 19.27 -0.45 -14.10
CA GLY A 261 20.67 -0.19 -13.76
C GLY A 261 20.88 0.06 -12.27
N ILE A 262 19.98 0.83 -11.65
CA ILE A 262 19.99 1.08 -10.19
C ILE A 262 19.72 -0.22 -9.42
N ALA A 263 18.72 -1.00 -9.87
CA ALA A 263 18.34 -2.28 -9.27
C ALA A 263 19.52 -3.26 -9.22
N ARG A 264 20.26 -3.42 -10.34
CA ARG A 264 21.46 -4.27 -10.40
C ARG A 264 22.56 -3.81 -9.46
N ARG A 265 22.82 -2.50 -9.37
CA ARG A 265 23.87 -1.94 -8.49
C ARG A 265 23.58 -2.16 -7.00
N LEU A 266 22.30 -2.14 -6.62
CA LEU A 266 21.87 -2.29 -5.23
C LEU A 266 21.44 -3.71 -4.87
N ASN A 267 21.48 -4.65 -5.82
CA ASN A 267 21.04 -6.04 -5.66
C ASN A 267 19.61 -6.16 -5.10
N ILE A 268 18.70 -5.37 -5.67
CA ILE A 268 17.25 -5.37 -5.36
C ILE A 268 16.44 -5.50 -6.65
N SER A 269 15.16 -5.83 -6.54
CA SER A 269 14.27 -5.95 -7.72
C SER A 269 13.96 -4.59 -8.36
N VAL A 270 13.69 -4.61 -9.67
CA VAL A 270 13.26 -3.42 -10.43
C VAL A 270 11.99 -2.82 -9.82
N GLY A 271 11.04 -3.67 -9.43
CA GLY A 271 9.82 -3.25 -8.73
C GLY A 271 10.08 -2.54 -7.40
N GLU A 272 11.10 -2.93 -6.64
CA GLU A 272 11.44 -2.25 -5.38
C GLU A 272 12.00 -0.83 -5.64
N VAL A 273 12.83 -0.66 -6.67
CA VAL A 273 13.33 0.66 -7.10
C VAL A 273 12.18 1.54 -7.60
N TYR A 274 11.35 1.01 -8.49
CA TYR A 274 10.21 1.75 -9.04
C TYR A 274 9.18 2.11 -7.96
N GLY A 275 8.95 1.21 -7.01
CA GLY A 275 8.12 1.47 -5.83
C GLY A 275 8.59 2.68 -5.03
N VAL A 276 9.90 2.80 -4.82
CA VAL A 276 10.48 3.97 -4.15
C VAL A 276 10.38 5.23 -5.01
N ALA A 277 10.67 5.12 -6.31
CA ALA A 277 10.60 6.24 -7.25
C ALA A 277 9.19 6.85 -7.36
N THR A 278 8.15 6.03 -7.20
CA THR A 278 6.75 6.45 -7.27
C THR A 278 6.11 6.78 -5.91
N PHE A 279 6.80 6.49 -4.80
CA PHE A 279 6.30 6.75 -3.45
C PHE A 279 6.52 8.20 -2.99
N TYR A 280 7.69 8.78 -3.28
CA TYR A 280 8.07 10.10 -2.80
C TYR A 280 7.48 11.22 -3.68
N SER A 281 6.78 12.20 -3.08
CA SER A 281 6.16 13.35 -3.78
C SER A 281 7.11 14.17 -4.64
N PHE A 282 8.39 14.18 -4.29
CA PHE A 282 9.41 14.98 -4.95
C PHE A 282 10.17 14.20 -6.02
N LEU A 283 9.88 12.91 -6.20
CA LEU A 283 10.40 12.12 -7.31
C LEU A 283 9.31 11.98 -8.38
N SER A 284 9.74 11.94 -9.64
CA SER A 284 8.86 11.75 -10.79
C SER A 284 9.48 10.75 -11.75
N THR A 285 8.70 9.76 -12.16
CA THR A 285 9.06 8.82 -13.24
C THR A 285 8.70 9.35 -14.62
N ARG A 286 7.98 10.48 -14.70
CA ARG A 286 7.67 11.22 -15.92
C ARG A 286 8.50 12.50 -16.04
N PRO A 287 8.80 12.96 -17.25
CA PRO A 287 9.37 14.28 -17.44
C PRO A 287 8.42 15.35 -16.91
N LEU A 288 8.96 16.25 -16.08
CA LEU A 288 8.26 17.43 -15.59
C LEU A 288 8.69 18.66 -16.39
N GLY A 289 7.84 19.68 -16.38
CA GLY A 289 8.14 20.99 -16.94
C GLY A 289 9.23 21.72 -16.15
N ARG A 290 9.69 22.85 -16.67
CA ARG A 290 10.75 23.65 -16.07
C ARG A 290 10.43 24.08 -14.63
N ASN A 291 9.19 24.45 -14.38
CA ASN A 291 8.70 24.82 -13.06
C ASN A 291 7.59 23.86 -12.62
N ILE A 292 7.61 23.46 -11.36
CA ILE A 292 6.69 22.45 -10.81
C ILE A 292 5.83 23.08 -9.72
N ILE A 293 4.55 23.22 -10.00
CA ILE A 293 3.55 23.71 -9.07
C ILE A 293 3.00 22.54 -8.27
N ARG A 294 3.09 22.61 -6.95
CA ARG A 294 2.58 21.59 -6.03
C ARG A 294 1.58 22.20 -5.07
N ILE A 295 0.37 21.63 -5.03
CA ILE A 295 -0.68 22.05 -4.11
C ILE A 295 -0.95 20.95 -3.09
N CYS A 296 -1.12 21.36 -1.84
CA CYS A 296 -1.44 20.47 -0.74
C CYS A 296 -2.93 20.10 -0.73
N LYS A 297 -3.23 18.80 -0.73
CA LYS A 297 -4.60 18.24 -0.64
C LYS A 297 -4.95 17.66 0.74
N SER A 298 -4.14 17.89 1.77
CA SER A 298 -4.51 17.44 3.12
C SER A 298 -5.69 18.23 3.67
N LEU A 299 -6.38 17.63 4.64
CA LEU A 299 -7.55 18.20 5.28
C LEU A 299 -7.33 19.65 5.80
N PRO A 300 -6.20 20.00 6.45
CA PRO A 300 -5.99 21.39 6.89
C PRO A 300 -6.00 22.40 5.75
N CYS A 301 -5.39 22.07 4.60
CA CYS A 301 -5.38 22.96 3.43
C CYS A 301 -6.75 22.97 2.74
N TYR A 302 -7.44 21.83 2.68
CA TYR A 302 -8.79 21.75 2.13
C TYR A 302 -9.78 22.65 2.89
N LEU A 303 -9.74 22.63 4.23
CA LEU A 303 -10.56 23.49 5.10
C LEU A 303 -10.24 24.99 4.96
N LYS A 304 -9.09 25.33 4.36
CA LYS A 304 -8.65 26.70 4.07
C LYS A 304 -8.84 27.07 2.60
N ASP A 305 -9.73 26.37 1.90
CA ASP A 305 -10.09 26.61 0.51
C ASP A 305 -8.93 26.42 -0.50
N ALA A 306 -8.09 25.39 -0.27
CA ALA A 306 -7.12 24.96 -1.28
C ALA A 306 -7.74 24.55 -2.64
N PRO A 307 -9.00 24.03 -2.74
CA PRO A 307 -9.64 23.78 -4.03
C PRO A 307 -9.68 25.00 -4.96
N MET A 308 -9.85 26.21 -4.42
CA MET A 308 -9.77 27.44 -5.20
C MET A 308 -8.42 27.58 -5.92
N ILE A 309 -7.31 27.24 -5.28
CA ILE A 309 -5.99 27.31 -5.93
C ILE A 309 -5.94 26.35 -7.13
N ILE A 310 -6.49 25.14 -6.98
CA ILE A 310 -6.53 24.13 -8.03
C ILE A 310 -7.30 24.68 -9.23
N GLU A 311 -8.51 25.17 -9.03
CA GLU A 311 -9.36 25.71 -10.10
C GLU A 311 -8.71 26.89 -10.84
N VAL A 312 -8.09 27.81 -10.11
CA VAL A 312 -7.40 28.96 -10.71
C VAL A 312 -6.18 28.52 -11.53
N VAL A 313 -5.38 27.58 -11.02
CA VAL A 313 -4.21 27.05 -11.74
C VAL A 313 -4.64 26.27 -12.98
N GLU A 314 -5.68 25.43 -12.88
CA GLU A 314 -6.23 24.70 -14.03
C GLU A 314 -6.71 25.66 -15.13
N LYS A 315 -7.46 26.70 -14.75
CA LYS A 315 -7.96 27.72 -15.69
C LYS A 315 -6.83 28.54 -16.30
N ALA A 316 -5.80 28.87 -15.54
CA ALA A 316 -4.68 29.69 -16.00
C ALA A 316 -3.75 28.94 -16.95
N LEU A 317 -3.47 27.66 -16.69
CA LEU A 317 -2.51 26.87 -17.47
C LEU A 317 -3.17 25.92 -18.48
N GLY A 318 -4.48 25.73 -18.42
CA GLY A 318 -5.21 24.81 -19.29
C GLY A 318 -4.85 23.33 -19.08
N ILE A 319 -4.27 22.98 -17.93
CA ILE A 319 -3.86 21.62 -17.58
C ILE A 319 -4.47 21.18 -16.25
N ARG A 320 -4.77 19.89 -16.15
CA ARG A 320 -5.25 19.26 -14.90
C ARG A 320 -4.08 18.85 -13.99
N PRO A 321 -4.33 18.61 -12.69
CA PRO A 321 -3.42 17.90 -11.82
C PRO A 321 -2.80 16.67 -12.49
N GLY A 322 -1.49 16.57 -12.34
CA GLY A 322 -0.66 15.54 -12.90
C GLY A 322 -0.45 15.67 -14.42
N LYS A 323 -0.50 16.86 -14.97
CA LYS A 323 -0.14 17.13 -16.38
C LYS A 323 0.96 18.18 -16.46
N THR A 324 1.57 18.25 -17.63
CA THR A 324 2.57 19.25 -17.99
C THR A 324 2.05 20.03 -19.18
N THR A 325 2.27 21.33 -19.20
CA THR A 325 1.91 22.20 -20.34
C THR A 325 2.63 21.75 -21.60
N ALA A 326 2.00 21.95 -22.77
CA ALA A 326 2.55 21.50 -24.06
C ALA A 326 3.90 22.15 -24.40
N ASP A 327 4.15 23.35 -23.90
CA ASP A 327 5.41 24.09 -24.03
C ASP A 327 6.50 23.63 -23.02
N GLY A 328 6.18 22.68 -22.14
CA GLY A 328 7.10 22.15 -21.13
C GLY A 328 7.46 23.16 -20.02
N LYS A 329 6.74 24.28 -19.88
CA LYS A 329 7.05 25.29 -18.86
C LYS A 329 6.60 24.89 -17.47
N PHE A 330 5.38 24.35 -17.33
CA PHE A 330 4.79 24.07 -16.03
C PHE A 330 4.33 22.62 -15.92
N SER A 331 4.66 21.98 -14.79
CA SER A 331 3.96 20.78 -14.32
C SER A 331 3.10 21.14 -13.12
N PHE A 332 1.89 20.58 -13.08
CA PHE A 332 0.98 20.76 -11.97
C PHE A 332 0.78 19.45 -11.22
N GLU A 333 1.10 19.40 -9.93
CA GLU A 333 1.03 18.20 -9.09
C GLU A 333 0.23 18.45 -7.81
N LEU A 334 -0.44 17.41 -7.31
CA LEU A 334 -1.05 17.40 -5.99
C LEU A 334 -0.21 16.58 -5.01
N MET A 335 -0.03 17.09 -3.80
CA MET A 335 0.70 16.40 -2.73
C MET A 335 -0.05 16.46 -1.40
N ASN A 336 0.34 15.61 -0.46
CA ASN A 336 -0.37 15.51 0.81
C ASN A 336 -0.01 16.66 1.76
N CYS A 337 1.24 17.14 1.76
CA CYS A 337 1.68 18.20 2.65
C CYS A 337 2.87 18.95 2.07
N ILE A 338 2.78 20.28 1.98
CA ILE A 338 3.91 21.19 1.65
C ILE A 338 4.55 21.81 2.89
N GLY A 339 4.04 21.51 4.09
CA GLY A 339 4.58 22.04 5.35
C GLY A 339 4.27 23.51 5.63
N ALA A 340 3.31 24.11 4.94
CA ALA A 340 2.97 25.54 5.02
C ALA A 340 1.53 25.78 5.50
N CYS A 341 1.07 24.99 6.47
CA CYS A 341 -0.31 25.08 6.98
C CYS A 341 -0.60 26.44 7.68
N ASP A 342 0.43 27.08 8.22
CA ASP A 342 0.40 28.42 8.81
C ASP A 342 0.12 29.53 7.79
N LYS A 343 0.43 29.28 6.51
CA LYS A 343 0.25 30.24 5.40
C LYS A 343 -0.87 29.82 4.43
N ALA A 344 -1.72 28.87 4.80
CA ALA A 344 -2.78 28.37 3.94
C ALA A 344 -3.84 29.46 3.63
N PRO A 345 -4.40 29.52 2.41
CA PRO A 345 -4.15 28.66 1.26
C PRO A 345 -2.77 28.92 0.63
N ALA A 346 -2.01 27.84 0.39
CA ALA A 346 -0.62 27.88 -0.03
C ALA A 346 -0.31 26.89 -1.16
N MET A 347 0.64 27.27 -2.03
CA MET A 347 1.21 26.43 -3.08
C MET A 347 2.73 26.52 -3.07
N LEU A 348 3.39 25.46 -3.51
CA LEU A 348 4.84 25.39 -3.66
C LEU A 348 5.15 25.43 -5.15
N VAL A 349 5.91 26.42 -5.61
CA VAL A 349 6.45 26.43 -6.98
C VAL A 349 7.93 26.12 -6.87
N ASP A 350 8.33 24.96 -7.37
CA ASP A 350 9.66 24.37 -7.16
C ASP A 350 10.03 24.24 -5.68
N ASN A 351 10.82 25.18 -5.15
CA ASN A 351 11.23 25.26 -3.76
C ASN A 351 10.62 26.47 -3.01
N ASP A 352 9.88 27.33 -3.70
CA ASP A 352 9.34 28.57 -3.16
C ASP A 352 7.90 28.39 -2.67
N VAL A 353 7.70 28.64 -1.37
CA VAL A 353 6.38 28.58 -0.74
C VAL A 353 5.66 29.91 -0.89
N HIS A 354 4.51 29.88 -1.56
CA HIS A 354 3.60 31.02 -1.72
C HIS A 354 2.34 30.78 -0.90
N GLY A 355 2.03 31.70 0.02
CA GLY A 355 0.90 31.55 0.95
C GLY A 355 -0.05 32.76 0.94
N ASN A 356 -1.14 32.64 1.70
CA ASN A 356 -2.25 33.60 1.72
C ASN A 356 -2.72 33.94 0.30
N LEU A 357 -2.85 32.90 -0.53
CA LEU A 357 -3.12 33.00 -1.94
C LEU A 357 -4.56 33.45 -2.20
N THR A 358 -4.70 34.37 -3.15
CA THR A 358 -5.97 34.77 -3.76
C THR A 358 -5.86 34.52 -5.27
N PRO A 359 -6.98 34.44 -6.02
CA PRO A 359 -6.94 34.24 -7.47
C PRO A 359 -5.95 35.18 -8.19
N ASP A 360 -5.97 36.48 -7.85
CA ASP A 360 -5.05 37.45 -8.45
C ASP A 360 -3.58 37.23 -8.09
N LYS A 361 -3.30 36.85 -6.84
CA LYS A 361 -1.93 36.54 -6.40
C LYS A 361 -1.40 35.30 -7.12
N ILE A 362 -2.24 34.28 -7.31
CA ILE A 362 -1.86 33.05 -8.03
C ILE A 362 -1.42 33.41 -9.45
N LEU A 363 -2.21 34.21 -10.18
CA LEU A 363 -1.87 34.64 -11.53
C LEU A 363 -0.57 35.45 -11.58
N LYS A 364 -0.32 36.31 -10.58
CA LYS A 364 0.95 37.06 -10.48
C LYS A 364 2.13 36.13 -10.25
N VAL A 365 1.99 35.14 -9.36
CA VAL A 365 3.03 34.14 -9.12
C VAL A 365 3.29 33.34 -10.40
N LEU A 366 2.28 32.83 -11.09
CA LEU A 366 2.50 32.06 -12.33
C LEU A 366 3.26 32.87 -13.40
N LYS A 367 2.99 34.17 -13.51
CA LYS A 367 3.70 35.07 -14.42
C LYS A 367 5.17 35.28 -14.06
N SER A 368 5.57 35.21 -12.80
CA SER A 368 6.97 35.37 -12.40
C SER A 368 7.86 34.19 -12.76
N TYR A 369 7.27 33.03 -13.08
CA TYR A 369 7.99 31.81 -13.49
C TYR A 369 7.81 31.50 -15.00
N SER A 370 7.13 32.36 -15.75
CA SER A 370 6.74 32.15 -17.16
C SER A 370 7.83 32.50 -18.17
#